data_AF-A0A8H6SQ56-F1
#
_entry.id   AF-A0A8H6SQ56-F1
#
_cell.length_a   1.000
_cell.length_b   1.000
_cell.length_c   1.000
_cell.angle_alpha   90.00
_cell.angle_beta   90.00
_cell.angle_gamma   90.00
#
_symmetry.space_group_name_H-M   'P 1'
#
loop_
_entity.id
_entity.type
_entity.pdbx_description
1 polymer ?
#
loop_
_entity_poly.entity_id
_entity_poly.type
_entity_poly.pdbx_seq_one_letter_code
_entity_poly.pdbx_strand_id
1 'polypeptide(L)'
;MPQDLQILLAAIYSSQNRSPHAIAVLFFVFAHAALVDLALPAYNTLADAFFDAGRVALALESIFEGADVRTAQALALAGLYHATGGPRYSTDSSWTMTSMAMLIAMRLKLHRENTHQESELEFGDMRRALFWELYSLDTYQALSFSRPLSISASEVDCEFPKDKESSVSSDGQTVPGFYQTKWRFTKEITAPIAMTYSKASSPKYEQVMEMDRKLRRFIEVTRETMMHYATEASPTQPSQSNRPLYFRTYIRVNLIPRFCGNLLLYIHRTAFVQALKDNPDNPLDSPFASSFLAAYRGALMIVKSDSLSFEIFPARFHRWWVIYKSLSNAAFILGSIACKAPKMDFASTALRSLDQALANLEIGARQSFLVKGFLPSLQRLRNTAALTLDMQDSGLPSQAHLDVGDLADENDFELLAGSRAVLRPRTVVEPAKLSLVTETMPHIHNNLGWMQQPLDMRLHSHLIPDPYVQPNVGGQFASDPVSLLPEMMVLDWSTFLET
;
A
#
# COMPACT_ATOMS: atom_id res chain seq x y z
N MET A 1 28.36 11.30 -6.98
CA MET A 1 27.48 10.70 -5.96
C MET A 1 26.72 11.85 -5.31
N PRO A 2 25.39 11.81 -5.16
CA PRO A 2 24.64 12.88 -4.51
C PRO A 2 25.18 13.17 -3.10
N GLN A 3 25.12 14.42 -2.67
CA GLN A 3 25.69 14.87 -1.39
C GLN A 3 25.03 14.15 -0.20
N ASP A 4 23.73 13.88 -0.29
CA ASP A 4 22.95 13.13 0.71
C ASP A 4 23.41 11.68 0.84
N LEU A 5 23.79 11.05 -0.28
CA LEU A 5 24.30 9.68 -0.28
C LEU A 5 25.70 9.60 0.32
N GLN A 6 26.54 10.62 0.11
CA GLN A 6 27.85 10.70 0.78
C GLN A 6 27.70 10.90 2.29
N ILE A 7 26.74 11.73 2.72
CA ILE A 7 26.42 11.96 4.13
C ILE A 7 25.88 10.68 4.79
N LEU A 8 24.97 9.97 4.12
CA LEU A 8 24.41 8.69 4.58
C LEU A 8 25.49 7.61 4.72
N LEU A 9 26.35 7.46 3.71
CA LEU A 9 27.46 6.52 3.76
C LEU A 9 28.47 6.91 4.84
N ALA A 10 28.82 8.19 4.98
CA ALA A 10 29.71 8.66 6.04
C ALA A 10 29.16 8.37 7.45
N ALA A 11 27.86 8.55 7.66
CA ALA A 11 27.20 8.24 8.93
C ALA A 11 27.25 6.73 9.25
N ILE A 12 26.99 5.87 8.26
CA ILE A 12 27.01 4.41 8.39
C ILE A 12 28.44 3.87 8.62
N TYR A 13 29.43 4.46 7.94
CA TYR A 13 30.83 4.01 8.03
C TYR A 13 31.63 4.67 9.16
N SER A 14 31.09 5.69 9.83
CA SER A 14 31.70 6.27 11.04
C SER A 14 31.86 5.20 12.13
N SER A 15 33.03 5.15 12.77
CA SER A 15 33.44 4.08 13.69
C SER A 15 32.54 3.91 14.93
N GLN A 16 31.67 4.89 15.22
CA GLN A 16 30.76 4.88 16.37
C GLN A 16 29.33 4.42 16.06
N ASN A 17 28.95 4.18 14.78
CA ASN A 17 27.55 3.95 14.37
C ASN A 17 27.33 2.72 13.46
N ARG A 18 28.24 1.73 13.50
CA ARG A 18 28.14 0.49 12.71
C ARG A 18 27.08 -0.46 13.27
N SER A 19 25.81 -0.12 13.11
CA SER A 19 24.69 -1.03 13.39
C SER A 19 24.35 -1.84 12.12
N PRO A 20 24.34 -3.18 12.17
CA PRO A 20 23.77 -4.03 11.14
C PRO A 20 22.35 -3.65 10.72
N HIS A 21 21.51 -3.17 11.65
CA HIS A 21 20.18 -2.67 11.31
C HIS A 21 20.21 -1.37 10.50
N ALA A 22 21.19 -0.49 10.72
CA ALA A 22 21.39 0.69 9.87
C ALA A 22 21.82 0.30 8.44
N ILE A 23 22.67 -0.73 8.32
CA ILE A 23 23.04 -1.31 7.01
C ILE A 23 21.81 -1.94 6.33
N ALA A 24 20.95 -2.62 7.11
CA ALA A 24 19.71 -3.17 6.59
C ALA A 24 18.78 -2.07 6.03
N VAL A 25 18.62 -0.96 6.75
CA VAL A 25 17.87 0.22 6.26
C VAL A 25 18.42 0.69 4.93
N LEU A 26 19.74 0.88 4.79
CA LEU A 26 20.37 1.32 3.55
C LEU A 26 20.05 0.36 2.38
N PHE A 27 20.20 -0.94 2.59
CA PHE A 27 19.91 -1.92 1.55
C PHE A 27 18.42 -1.96 1.19
N PHE A 28 17.52 -1.85 2.17
CA PHE A 28 16.09 -1.77 1.87
C PHE A 28 15.74 -0.49 1.12
N VAL A 29 16.37 0.64 1.43
CA VAL A 29 16.23 1.87 0.64
C VAL A 29 16.65 1.63 -0.81
N PHE A 30 17.82 1.03 -1.04
CA PHE A 30 18.27 0.72 -2.40
C PHE A 30 17.34 -0.25 -3.11
N ALA A 31 16.76 -1.20 -2.39
CA ALA A 31 15.76 -2.11 -2.93
C ALA A 31 14.50 -1.35 -3.43
N HIS A 32 13.99 -0.39 -2.64
CA HIS A 32 12.85 0.43 -3.06
C HIS A 32 13.21 1.39 -4.19
N ALA A 33 14.37 2.04 -4.12
CA ALA A 33 14.89 2.91 -5.17
C ALA A 33 15.00 2.15 -6.51
N ALA A 34 15.52 0.93 -6.49
CA ALA A 34 15.59 0.08 -7.68
C ALA A 34 14.20 -0.31 -8.23
N LEU A 35 13.17 -0.48 -7.38
CA LEU A 35 11.81 -0.77 -7.85
C LEU A 35 11.18 0.42 -8.61
N VAL A 36 11.43 1.63 -8.11
CA VAL A 36 10.85 2.87 -8.67
C VAL A 36 11.71 3.50 -9.77
N ASP A 37 12.95 3.07 -9.93
CA ASP A 37 13.85 3.53 -11.00
C ASP A 37 13.30 3.13 -12.39
N LEU A 38 12.92 4.15 -13.17
CA LEU A 38 12.36 3.98 -14.50
C LEU A 38 13.38 3.52 -15.55
N ALA A 39 14.68 3.63 -15.27
CA ALA A 39 15.74 3.10 -16.12
C ALA A 39 15.88 1.56 -16.01
N LEU A 40 15.37 0.98 -14.92
CA LEU A 40 15.35 -0.47 -14.71
C LEU A 40 13.99 -1.06 -15.13
N PRO A 41 13.91 -2.35 -15.51
CA PRO A 41 12.63 -3.03 -15.69
C PRO A 41 11.79 -3.00 -14.40
N ALA A 42 10.47 -3.05 -14.55
CA ALA A 42 9.57 -3.28 -13.41
C ALA A 42 9.90 -4.62 -12.74
N TYR A 43 9.88 -4.65 -11.40
CA TYR A 43 10.21 -5.85 -10.62
C TYR A 43 11.57 -6.48 -10.96
N ASN A 44 12.60 -5.65 -11.10
CA ASN A 44 13.95 -6.09 -11.46
C ASN A 44 14.65 -6.88 -10.34
N THR A 45 15.58 -7.75 -10.75
CA THR A 45 16.36 -8.61 -9.84
C THR A 45 17.37 -7.85 -8.99
N LEU A 46 17.74 -6.61 -9.37
CA LEU A 46 18.64 -5.78 -8.56
C LEU A 46 17.95 -5.34 -7.27
N ALA A 47 16.67 -4.98 -7.33
CA ALA A 47 15.86 -4.72 -6.16
C ALA A 47 15.80 -5.94 -5.22
N ASP A 48 15.63 -7.14 -5.77
CA ASP A 48 15.65 -8.39 -5.00
C ASP A 48 17.00 -8.64 -4.33
N ALA A 49 18.11 -8.38 -5.03
CA ALA A 49 19.46 -8.54 -4.49
C ALA A 49 19.72 -7.59 -3.32
N PHE A 50 19.31 -6.33 -3.44
CA PHE A 50 19.38 -5.37 -2.33
C PHE A 50 18.47 -5.78 -1.17
N PHE A 51 17.26 -6.26 -1.45
CA PHE A 51 16.35 -6.74 -0.42
C PHE A 51 16.94 -7.93 0.36
N ASP A 52 17.55 -8.90 -0.33
CA ASP A 52 18.19 -10.04 0.31
C ASP A 52 19.43 -9.62 1.13
N ALA A 53 20.24 -8.68 0.64
CA ALA A 53 21.34 -8.11 1.40
C ALA A 53 20.86 -7.39 2.68
N GLY A 54 19.76 -6.64 2.59
CA GLY A 54 19.13 -6.01 3.75
C GLY A 54 18.62 -7.01 4.78
N ARG A 55 18.04 -8.13 4.32
CA ARG A 55 17.60 -9.23 5.21
C ARG A 55 18.77 -9.90 5.92
N VAL A 56 19.88 -10.13 5.21
CA VAL A 56 21.10 -10.67 5.83
C VAL A 56 21.62 -9.72 6.89
N ALA A 57 21.74 -8.42 6.58
CA ALA A 57 22.18 -7.40 7.53
C ALA A 57 21.26 -7.31 8.76
N LEU A 58 19.94 -7.36 8.57
CA LEU A 58 18.96 -7.37 9.65
C LEU A 58 19.09 -8.60 10.57
N ALA A 59 19.54 -9.73 10.03
CA ALA A 59 19.70 -10.97 10.79
C ALA A 59 21.03 -11.08 11.55
N LEU A 60 21.97 -10.15 11.36
CA LEU A 60 23.25 -10.15 12.08
C LEU A 60 23.11 -9.76 13.55
N GLU A 61 22.04 -9.04 13.91
CA GLU A 61 21.70 -8.66 15.27
C GLU A 61 20.27 -9.09 15.62
N SER A 62 20.01 -9.25 16.90
CA SER A 62 18.67 -9.60 17.37
C SER A 62 17.72 -8.42 17.20
N ILE A 63 16.57 -8.65 16.57
CA ILE A 63 15.48 -7.65 16.54
C ILE A 63 14.73 -7.56 17.89
N PHE A 64 14.99 -8.48 18.81
CA PHE A 64 14.35 -8.53 20.13
C PHE A 64 15.22 -7.87 21.21
N GLU A 65 16.54 -8.06 21.14
CA GLU A 65 17.50 -7.51 22.10
C GLU A 65 18.19 -6.28 21.50
N GLY A 66 18.31 -5.19 22.26
CA GLY A 66 18.97 -3.98 21.74
C GLY A 66 18.24 -3.24 20.61
N ALA A 67 17.00 -3.61 20.28
CA ALA A 67 16.23 -2.95 19.23
C ALA A 67 16.11 -1.43 19.45
N ASP A 68 16.41 -0.69 18.40
CA ASP A 68 16.43 0.76 18.35
C ASP A 68 15.53 1.28 17.22
N VAL A 69 15.59 2.59 16.96
CA VAL A 69 14.84 3.22 15.87
C VAL A 69 15.13 2.53 14.53
N ARG A 70 16.40 2.25 14.19
CA ARG A 70 16.78 1.67 12.89
C ARG A 70 16.19 0.27 12.71
N THR A 71 16.02 -0.46 13.80
CA THR A 71 15.31 -1.75 13.81
C THR A 71 13.87 -1.59 13.33
N ALA A 72 13.14 -0.60 13.85
CA ALA A 72 11.77 -0.30 13.40
C ALA A 72 11.73 0.15 11.93
N GLN A 73 12.67 1.01 11.51
CA GLN A 73 12.77 1.47 10.12
C GLN A 73 13.03 0.30 9.16
N ALA A 74 13.99 -0.58 9.49
CA ALA A 74 14.35 -1.73 8.69
C ALA A 74 13.16 -2.70 8.52
N LEU A 75 12.44 -3.00 9.61
CA LEU A 75 11.25 -3.85 9.58
C LEU A 75 10.12 -3.23 8.75
N ALA A 76 9.89 -1.92 8.89
CA ALA A 76 8.85 -1.23 8.12
C ALA A 76 9.15 -1.23 6.62
N LEU A 77 10.40 -0.92 6.23
CA LEU A 77 10.85 -0.98 4.84
C LEU A 77 10.78 -2.41 4.30
N ALA A 78 11.21 -3.41 5.06
CA ALA A 78 11.12 -4.80 4.63
C ALA A 78 9.66 -5.22 4.40
N GLY A 79 8.75 -4.82 5.29
CA GLY A 79 7.31 -5.07 5.16
C GLY A 79 6.68 -4.35 3.96
N LEU A 80 7.09 -3.11 3.68
CA LEU A 80 6.69 -2.39 2.48
C LEU A 80 7.13 -3.10 1.21
N TYR A 81 8.34 -3.64 1.18
CA TYR A 81 8.85 -4.35 0.00
C TYR A 81 7.93 -5.51 -0.41
N HIS A 82 7.43 -6.26 0.59
CA HIS A 82 6.43 -7.31 0.39
C HIS A 82 5.06 -6.81 -0.08
N ALA A 83 4.75 -5.52 0.01
CA ALA A 83 3.50 -4.92 -0.47
C ALA A 83 3.55 -4.44 -1.93
N THR A 84 4.71 -4.49 -2.59
CA THR A 84 4.97 -3.87 -3.91
C THR A 84 4.33 -4.57 -5.11
N GLY A 85 3.73 -5.75 -4.91
CA GLY A 85 3.05 -6.51 -5.96
C GLY A 85 3.97 -7.24 -6.94
N GLY A 86 5.28 -7.27 -6.65
CA GLY A 86 6.28 -8.06 -7.38
C GLY A 86 6.36 -9.52 -6.92
N PRO A 87 7.30 -10.33 -7.44
CA PRO A 87 7.39 -11.77 -7.16
C PRO A 87 7.42 -12.15 -5.66
N ARG A 88 7.86 -11.23 -4.80
CA ARG A 88 7.89 -11.39 -3.33
C ARG A 88 6.63 -10.89 -2.62
N TYR A 89 5.57 -10.55 -3.36
CA TYR A 89 4.35 -10.05 -2.77
C TYR A 89 3.78 -11.06 -1.79
N SER A 90 3.60 -10.62 -0.55
CA SER A 90 3.06 -11.45 0.52
C SER A 90 2.40 -10.53 1.54
N THR A 91 1.08 -10.65 1.63
CA THR A 91 0.28 -9.90 2.60
C THR A 91 0.65 -10.25 4.03
N ASP A 92 0.94 -11.53 4.27
CA ASP A 92 1.34 -12.04 5.59
C ASP A 92 2.71 -11.53 5.99
N SER A 93 3.68 -11.57 5.08
CA SER A 93 5.03 -11.06 5.36
C SER A 93 5.02 -9.55 5.54
N SER A 94 4.27 -8.83 4.69
CA SER A 94 4.10 -7.38 4.80
C SER A 94 3.53 -7.01 6.17
N TRP A 95 2.34 -7.54 6.51
CA TRP A 95 1.70 -7.25 7.79
C TRP A 95 2.59 -7.63 8.98
N THR A 96 3.18 -8.82 8.99
CA THR A 96 3.99 -9.30 10.11
C THR A 96 5.16 -8.37 10.38
N MET A 97 5.90 -7.98 9.34
CA MET A 97 7.04 -7.08 9.48
C MET A 97 6.62 -5.68 9.91
N THR A 98 5.52 -5.14 9.36
CA THR A 98 5.02 -3.82 9.74
C THR A 98 4.47 -3.78 11.17
N SER A 99 3.81 -4.86 11.61
CA SER A 99 3.35 -4.98 13.00
C SER A 99 4.52 -5.14 13.96
N MET A 100 5.59 -5.87 13.58
CA MET A 100 6.83 -5.90 14.36
C MET A 100 7.46 -4.51 14.46
N ALA A 101 7.51 -3.75 13.36
CA ALA A 101 8.00 -2.37 13.40
C ALA A 101 7.21 -1.49 14.38
N MET A 102 5.88 -1.62 14.38
CA MET A 102 5.01 -0.92 15.34
C MET A 102 5.24 -1.39 16.78
N LEU A 103 5.43 -2.68 17.03
CA LEU A 103 5.77 -3.21 18.35
C LEU A 103 7.11 -2.65 18.87
N ILE A 104 8.12 -2.54 18.02
CA ILE A 104 9.40 -1.89 18.37
C ILE A 104 9.17 -0.39 18.66
N ALA A 105 8.37 0.31 17.85
CA ALA A 105 8.04 1.71 18.11
C ALA A 105 7.32 1.90 19.46
N MET A 106 6.41 0.99 19.82
CA MET A 106 5.76 1.00 21.13
C MET A 106 6.73 0.74 22.28
N ARG A 107 7.65 -0.22 22.13
CA ARG A 107 8.73 -0.49 23.11
C ARG A 107 9.61 0.74 23.33
N LEU A 108 9.93 1.47 22.26
CA LEU A 108 10.69 2.73 22.29
C LEU A 108 9.87 3.94 22.76
N LYS A 109 8.60 3.71 23.12
CA LYS A 109 7.62 4.74 23.54
C LYS A 109 7.43 5.86 22.51
N LEU A 110 7.56 5.57 21.22
CA LEU A 110 7.35 6.59 20.17
C LEU A 110 5.89 7.05 20.06
N HIS A 111 4.96 6.23 20.54
CA HIS A 111 3.54 6.55 20.66
C HIS A 111 3.23 7.54 21.80
N ARG A 112 4.22 7.80 22.66
CA ARG A 112 4.10 8.73 23.79
C ARG A 112 4.80 10.04 23.51
N GLU A 113 4.18 11.15 23.89
CA GLU A 113 4.79 12.47 23.85
C GLU A 113 5.87 12.58 24.94
N ASN A 114 7.05 13.06 24.55
CA ASN A 114 8.20 13.13 25.43
C ASN A 114 8.49 14.59 25.78
N THR A 115 7.87 15.07 26.86
CA THR A 115 7.93 16.48 27.28
C THR A 115 9.21 16.86 28.03
N HIS A 116 10.02 15.89 28.48
CA HIS A 116 11.02 16.13 29.52
C HIS A 116 12.50 16.14 29.09
N GLN A 117 12.86 15.83 27.83
CA GLN A 117 14.29 15.66 27.49
C GLN A 117 14.74 15.93 26.06
N GLU A 118 13.85 16.14 25.09
CA GLU A 118 14.19 16.30 23.66
C GLU A 118 13.60 17.59 23.05
N SER A 119 13.27 18.58 23.90
CA SER A 119 12.64 19.85 23.51
C SER A 119 13.55 20.80 22.74
N GLU A 120 14.81 20.44 22.51
CA GLU A 120 15.74 21.18 21.67
C GLU A 120 16.05 20.38 20.39
N LEU A 121 15.46 20.85 19.28
CA LEU A 121 15.87 20.64 17.89
C LEU A 121 15.61 19.26 17.25
N GLU A 122 15.18 19.31 15.98
CA GLU A 122 15.12 18.28 14.92
C GLU A 122 14.76 16.83 15.31
N PHE A 123 15.49 16.16 16.19
CA PHE A 123 15.29 14.77 16.62
C PHE A 123 13.88 14.46 17.13
N GLY A 124 13.27 15.35 17.91
CA GLY A 124 11.90 15.16 18.40
C GLY A 124 10.87 15.07 17.27
N ASP A 125 11.00 15.94 16.27
CA ASP A 125 10.11 15.92 15.10
C ASP A 125 10.33 14.66 14.24
N MET A 126 11.56 14.13 14.17
CA MET A 126 11.83 12.86 13.48
C MET A 126 11.18 11.67 14.15
N ARG A 127 11.20 11.62 15.49
CA ARG A 127 10.56 10.55 16.26
C ARG A 127 9.05 10.57 16.08
N ARG A 128 8.45 11.76 16.15
CA ARG A 128 7.01 11.95 15.90
C ARG A 128 6.66 11.54 14.46
N ALA A 129 7.45 11.96 13.47
CA ALA A 129 7.24 11.61 12.08
C ALA A 129 7.28 10.08 11.90
N LEU A 130 8.35 9.44 12.38
CA LEU A 130 8.49 7.98 12.36
C LEU A 130 7.26 7.27 12.95
N PHE A 131 6.79 7.69 14.13
CA PHE A 131 5.62 7.10 14.75
C PHE A 131 4.37 7.25 13.87
N TRP A 132 4.06 8.46 13.40
CA TRP A 132 2.88 8.72 12.59
C TRP A 132 2.91 8.02 11.22
N GLU A 133 4.10 7.81 10.68
CA GLU A 133 4.29 7.02 9.47
C GLU A 133 3.99 5.55 9.76
N LEU A 134 4.65 4.93 10.75
CA LEU A 134 4.36 3.55 11.16
C LEU A 134 2.88 3.33 11.48
N TYR A 135 2.25 4.29 12.14
CA TYR A 135 0.82 4.23 12.49
C TYR A 135 -0.07 4.29 11.25
N SER A 136 0.30 5.09 10.26
CA SER A 136 -0.38 5.13 8.97
C SER A 136 -0.27 3.80 8.21
N LEU A 137 0.92 3.18 8.22
CA LEU A 137 1.13 1.86 7.60
C LEU A 137 0.35 0.75 8.30
N ASP A 138 0.43 0.67 9.63
CA ASP A 138 -0.32 -0.31 10.42
C ASP A 138 -1.83 -0.16 10.18
N THR A 139 -2.32 1.09 10.13
CA THR A 139 -3.74 1.38 9.85
C THR A 139 -4.16 0.96 8.44
N TYR A 140 -3.33 1.26 7.44
CA TYR A 140 -3.61 0.85 6.06
C TYR A 140 -3.62 -0.67 5.90
N GLN A 141 -2.69 -1.37 6.55
CA GLN A 141 -2.60 -2.83 6.55
C GLN A 141 -3.82 -3.45 7.26
N ALA A 142 -4.22 -2.92 8.41
CA ALA A 142 -5.41 -3.34 9.14
C ALA A 142 -6.68 -3.28 8.26
N LEU A 143 -6.88 -2.18 7.54
CA LEU A 143 -7.99 -2.01 6.60
C LEU A 143 -7.90 -2.95 5.40
N SER A 144 -6.70 -3.09 4.85
CA SER A 144 -6.45 -3.83 3.61
C SER A 144 -6.48 -5.34 3.78
N PHE A 145 -6.31 -5.83 5.01
CA PHE A 145 -6.22 -7.26 5.34
C PHE A 145 -7.21 -7.70 6.42
N SER A 146 -8.16 -6.84 6.79
CA SER A 146 -9.15 -7.10 7.84
C SER A 146 -8.52 -7.56 9.16
N ARG A 147 -7.37 -6.99 9.51
CA ARG A 147 -6.59 -7.30 10.71
C ARG A 147 -6.78 -6.20 11.77
N PRO A 148 -6.66 -6.54 13.06
CA PRO A 148 -6.70 -5.52 14.11
C PRO A 148 -5.50 -4.57 13.98
N LEU A 149 -5.70 -3.32 14.42
CA LEU A 149 -4.60 -2.38 14.66
C LEU A 149 -3.68 -2.90 15.77
N SER A 150 -2.39 -2.62 15.63
CA SER A 150 -1.39 -2.96 16.65
C SER A 150 -1.52 -2.09 17.90
N ILE A 151 -1.99 -0.85 17.76
CA ILE A 151 -2.23 0.09 18.87
C ILE A 151 -3.56 0.84 18.67
N SER A 152 -4.32 1.02 19.76
CA SER A 152 -5.56 1.82 19.77
C SER A 152 -5.24 3.30 19.75
N ALA A 153 -6.04 4.11 19.04
CA ALA A 153 -5.89 5.57 19.03
C ALA A 153 -5.98 6.20 20.44
N SER A 154 -6.63 5.53 21.40
CA SER A 154 -6.73 5.97 22.80
C SER A 154 -5.41 5.85 23.59
N GLU A 155 -4.47 5.03 23.11
CA GLU A 155 -3.16 4.82 23.74
C GLU A 155 -2.09 5.77 23.18
N VAL A 156 -2.43 6.59 22.20
CA VAL A 156 -1.50 7.47 21.48
C VAL A 156 -1.67 8.90 21.97
N ASP A 157 -0.63 9.46 22.59
CA ASP A 157 -0.57 10.87 22.98
C ASP A 157 0.54 11.67 22.24
N CYS A 158 1.34 11.00 21.38
CA CYS A 158 2.29 11.63 20.46
C CYS A 158 1.66 12.76 19.64
N GLU A 159 2.25 13.96 19.68
CA GLU A 159 1.84 15.08 18.84
C GLU A 159 2.29 14.89 17.38
N PHE A 160 1.72 15.66 16.45
CA PHE A 160 2.25 15.71 15.08
C PHE A 160 3.58 16.50 15.07
N PRO A 161 4.52 16.17 14.17
CA PRO A 161 5.68 17.01 13.88
C PRO A 161 5.29 18.44 13.52
N LYS A 162 6.23 19.38 13.68
CA LYS A 162 6.03 20.75 13.18
C LYS A 162 5.76 20.76 11.69
N ASP A 163 4.69 21.46 11.30
CA ASP A 163 4.30 21.60 9.90
C ASP A 163 5.20 22.63 9.20
N LYS A 164 6.21 22.15 8.49
CA LYS A 164 7.15 22.98 7.73
C LYS A 164 6.56 23.47 6.40
N GLU A 165 5.43 22.90 5.96
CA GLU A 165 4.79 23.21 4.68
C GLU A 165 3.50 24.03 4.86
N SER A 166 3.17 24.45 6.08
CA SER A 166 1.97 25.27 6.33
C SER A 166 2.08 26.62 5.63
N SER A 167 1.00 27.06 5.01
CA SER A 167 0.89 28.38 4.37
C SER A 167 -0.30 29.16 4.90
N VAL A 168 -0.47 30.41 4.46
CA VAL A 168 -1.60 31.26 4.83
C VAL A 168 -2.41 31.54 3.55
N SER A 169 -3.68 31.17 3.57
CA SER A 169 -4.63 31.43 2.49
C SER A 169 -4.92 32.94 2.37
N SER A 170 -5.52 33.36 1.24
CA SER A 170 -5.90 34.75 0.97
C SER A 170 -6.87 35.35 2.00
N ASP A 171 -7.60 34.51 2.73
CA ASP A 171 -8.53 34.89 3.79
C ASP A 171 -7.88 34.91 5.20
N GLY A 172 -6.56 34.69 5.28
CA GLY A 172 -5.79 34.69 6.53
C GLY A 172 -5.86 33.38 7.31
N GLN A 173 -6.50 32.34 6.79
CA GLN A 173 -6.53 31.01 7.44
C GLN A 173 -5.24 30.24 7.19
N THR A 174 -4.76 29.51 8.20
CA THR A 174 -3.60 28.61 8.05
C THR A 174 -4.01 27.37 7.26
N VAL A 175 -3.36 27.15 6.12
CA VAL A 175 -3.50 25.96 5.29
C VAL A 175 -2.44 24.95 5.74
N PRO A 176 -2.82 23.76 6.24
CA PRO A 176 -1.85 22.76 6.67
C PRO A 176 -1.13 22.17 5.45
N GLY A 177 0.12 21.75 5.67
CA GLY A 177 0.93 21.04 4.71
C GLY A 177 0.43 19.63 4.41
N PHE A 178 1.04 18.99 3.42
CA PHE A 178 0.62 17.68 2.92
C PHE A 178 0.78 16.59 3.98
N TYR A 179 1.94 16.52 4.65
CA TYR A 179 2.20 15.50 5.68
C TYR A 179 1.29 15.64 6.89
N GLN A 180 1.09 16.87 7.36
CA GLN A 180 0.15 17.18 8.44
C GLN A 180 -1.27 16.71 8.06
N THR A 181 -1.70 17.00 6.83
CA THR A 181 -3.01 16.58 6.32
C THR A 181 -3.10 15.05 6.21
N LYS A 182 -2.02 14.38 5.78
CA LYS A 182 -1.95 12.92 5.70
C LYS A 182 -2.06 12.26 7.07
N TRP A 183 -1.32 12.72 8.08
CA TRP A 183 -1.39 12.13 9.43
C TRP A 183 -2.73 12.44 10.11
N ARG A 184 -3.31 13.61 9.86
CA ARG A 184 -4.69 13.91 10.26
C ARG A 184 -5.69 12.96 9.62
N PHE A 185 -5.56 12.68 8.32
CA PHE A 185 -6.38 11.69 7.64
C PHE A 185 -6.26 10.31 8.30
N THR A 186 -5.03 9.91 8.65
CA THR A 186 -4.80 8.66 9.37
C THR A 186 -5.55 8.64 10.70
N LYS A 187 -5.31 9.65 11.56
CA LYS A 187 -5.84 9.75 12.93
C LYS A 187 -7.36 9.92 12.98
N GLU A 188 -7.90 10.84 12.18
CA GLU A 188 -9.30 11.28 12.26
C GLU A 188 -10.25 10.39 11.44
N ILE A 189 -9.74 9.73 10.40
CA ILE A 189 -10.56 8.99 9.43
C ILE A 189 -10.19 7.51 9.38
N THR A 190 -8.98 7.19 8.95
CA THR A 190 -8.68 5.79 8.60
C THR A 190 -8.61 4.87 9.82
N ALA A 191 -8.02 5.33 10.93
CA ALA A 191 -7.90 4.53 12.15
C ALA A 191 -9.28 4.25 12.80
N PRO A 192 -10.18 5.23 12.96
CA PRO A 192 -11.55 4.95 13.42
C PRO A 192 -12.32 3.96 12.54
N ILE A 193 -12.16 4.03 11.22
CA ILE A 193 -12.75 3.05 10.28
C ILE A 193 -12.12 1.68 10.52
N ALA A 194 -10.79 1.58 10.58
CA ALA A 194 -10.07 0.34 10.82
C ALA A 194 -10.53 -0.34 12.12
N MET A 195 -10.61 0.42 13.22
CA MET A 195 -11.12 -0.06 14.51
C MET A 195 -12.57 -0.55 14.43
N THR A 196 -13.40 0.08 13.60
CA THR A 196 -14.80 -0.31 13.43
C THR A 196 -14.92 -1.62 12.64
N TYR A 197 -14.17 -1.76 11.55
CA TYR A 197 -14.21 -2.93 10.67
C TYR A 197 -13.40 -4.13 11.18
N SER A 198 -12.47 -3.92 12.11
CA SER A 198 -11.73 -5.00 12.78
C SER A 198 -12.56 -5.74 13.84
N LYS A 199 -13.74 -5.22 14.20
CA LYS A 199 -14.62 -5.88 15.17
C LYS A 199 -15.21 -7.16 14.60
N ALA A 200 -15.48 -8.13 15.47
CA ALA A 200 -16.14 -9.38 15.10
C ALA A 200 -17.53 -9.14 14.48
N SER A 201 -18.26 -8.16 15.01
CA SER A 201 -19.56 -7.73 14.49
C SER A 201 -19.41 -6.77 13.32
N SER A 202 -20.19 -6.98 12.26
CA SER A 202 -20.32 -6.00 11.17
C SER A 202 -20.86 -4.66 11.69
N PRO A 203 -20.41 -3.52 11.14
CA PRO A 203 -20.94 -2.22 11.51
C PRO A 203 -22.41 -2.10 11.15
N LYS A 204 -23.18 -1.42 12.01
CA LYS A 204 -24.57 -1.06 11.68
C LYS A 204 -24.58 -0.05 10.54
N TYR A 205 -25.67 -0.04 9.77
CA TYR A 205 -25.81 0.87 8.64
C TYR A 205 -25.65 2.35 9.01
N GLU A 206 -26.18 2.76 10.16
CA GLU A 206 -26.00 4.11 10.71
C GLU A 206 -24.52 4.47 10.90
N GLN A 207 -23.69 3.52 11.35
CA GLN A 207 -22.25 3.74 11.51
C GLN A 207 -21.56 3.88 10.15
N VAL A 208 -22.01 3.13 9.13
CA VAL A 208 -21.51 3.29 7.74
C VAL A 208 -21.79 4.70 7.24
N MET A 209 -23.00 5.20 7.43
CA MET A 209 -23.38 6.55 7.02
C MET A 209 -22.66 7.64 7.83
N GLU A 210 -22.36 7.41 9.11
CA GLU A 210 -21.53 8.31 9.91
C GLU A 210 -20.09 8.39 9.36
N MET A 211 -19.50 7.25 9.02
CA MET A 211 -18.16 7.20 8.42
C MET A 211 -18.11 7.89 7.05
N ASP A 212 -19.12 7.70 6.19
CA ASP A 212 -19.27 8.42 4.91
C ASP A 212 -19.29 9.93 5.12
N ARG A 213 -20.10 10.43 6.06
CA ARG A 213 -20.19 11.87 6.34
C ARG A 213 -18.85 12.44 6.82
N LYS A 214 -18.14 11.72 7.69
CA LYS A 214 -16.81 12.12 8.17
C LYS A 214 -15.79 12.18 7.02
N LEU A 215 -15.77 11.18 6.16
CA LEU A 215 -14.92 11.15 4.95
C LEU A 215 -15.20 12.36 4.05
N ARG A 216 -16.46 12.64 3.73
CA ARG A 216 -16.86 13.77 2.89
C ARG A 216 -16.51 15.11 3.52
N ARG A 217 -16.71 15.26 4.82
CA ARG A 217 -16.32 16.47 5.56
C ARG A 217 -14.81 16.68 5.53
N PHE A 218 -14.03 15.61 5.65
CA PHE A 218 -12.57 15.69 5.55
C PHE A 218 -12.12 16.14 4.15
N ILE A 219 -12.72 15.59 3.08
CA ILE A 219 -12.47 16.06 1.70
C ILE A 219 -12.78 17.55 1.57
N GLU A 220 -13.89 18.02 2.14
CA GLU A 220 -14.27 19.43 2.07
C GLU A 220 -13.25 20.33 2.78
N VAL A 221 -12.90 20.01 4.03
CA VAL A 221 -11.96 20.80 4.85
C VAL A 221 -10.55 20.82 4.26
N THR A 222 -10.15 19.76 3.56
CA THR A 222 -8.82 19.68 2.93
C THR A 222 -8.79 20.20 1.50
N ARG A 223 -9.93 20.64 0.94
CA ARG A 223 -10.01 21.14 -0.44
C ARG A 223 -9.05 22.30 -0.68
N GLU A 224 -8.97 23.24 0.25
CA GLU A 224 -8.09 24.42 0.13
C GLU A 224 -6.62 24.01 0.13
N THR A 225 -6.21 23.07 0.98
CA THR A 225 -4.87 22.47 0.94
C THR A 225 -4.56 21.86 -0.42
N MET A 226 -5.48 21.07 -0.99
CA MET A 226 -5.29 20.48 -2.31
C MET A 226 -5.24 21.53 -3.42
N MET A 227 -6.06 22.57 -3.32
CA MET A 227 -6.07 23.69 -4.27
C MET A 227 -4.78 24.49 -4.20
N HIS A 228 -4.23 24.74 -3.01
CA HIS A 228 -2.95 25.42 -2.83
C HIS A 228 -1.84 24.71 -3.61
N TYR A 229 -1.68 23.39 -3.41
CA TYR A 229 -0.72 22.60 -4.18
C TYR A 229 -1.04 22.57 -5.68
N ALA A 230 -2.32 22.56 -6.07
CA ALA A 230 -2.70 22.61 -7.48
C ALA A 230 -2.39 23.97 -8.14
N THR A 231 -2.46 25.07 -7.40
CA THR A 231 -2.10 26.41 -7.89
C THR A 231 -0.60 26.60 -8.02
N GLU A 232 0.19 26.05 -7.09
CA GLU A 232 1.65 25.94 -7.27
C GLU A 232 2.02 25.08 -8.48
N ALA A 233 1.11 24.23 -8.95
CA ALA A 233 1.33 23.29 -10.06
C ALA A 233 1.22 23.89 -11.48
N SER A 234 0.75 25.13 -11.69
CA SER A 234 0.34 25.55 -13.03
C SER A 234 0.86 26.93 -13.49
N PRO A 235 1.28 27.12 -14.78
CA PRO A 235 1.28 26.16 -15.88
C PRO A 235 2.63 26.03 -16.62
N THR A 236 3.18 24.83 -16.66
CA THR A 236 3.81 24.34 -17.90
C THR A 236 3.47 22.86 -18.03
N GLN A 237 3.02 22.46 -19.21
CA GLN A 237 2.93 21.04 -19.61
C GLN A 237 4.18 20.29 -19.13
N PRO A 238 4.09 19.00 -18.74
CA PRO A 238 5.23 18.25 -18.25
C PRO A 238 6.34 18.21 -19.30
N SER A 239 7.32 19.12 -19.19
CA SER A 239 8.58 19.07 -19.92
C SER A 239 9.44 17.95 -19.33
N GLN A 240 10.42 17.44 -20.09
CA GLN A 240 11.34 16.42 -19.57
C GLN A 240 12.10 16.91 -18.31
N SER A 241 12.39 18.21 -18.21
CA SER A 241 13.15 18.78 -17.09
C SER A 241 12.35 18.92 -15.79
N ASN A 242 11.03 19.18 -15.88
CA ASN A 242 10.19 19.47 -14.70
C ASN A 242 9.32 18.27 -14.28
N ARG A 243 9.43 17.13 -14.96
CA ARG A 243 8.58 15.95 -14.75
C ARG A 243 8.60 15.39 -13.30
N PRO A 244 9.75 15.35 -12.57
CA PRO A 244 9.75 14.90 -11.17
C PRO A 244 8.96 15.83 -10.25
N LEU A 245 9.18 17.15 -10.35
CA LEU A 245 8.45 18.15 -9.57
C LEU A 245 6.95 18.11 -9.89
N TYR A 246 6.60 18.00 -11.18
CA TYR A 246 5.21 17.90 -11.61
C TYR A 246 4.52 16.63 -11.08
N PHE A 247 5.22 15.49 -11.05
CA PHE A 247 4.71 14.27 -10.44
C PHE A 247 4.49 14.44 -8.93
N ARG A 248 5.45 15.03 -8.21
CA ARG A 248 5.32 15.32 -6.78
C ARG A 248 4.05 16.11 -6.50
N THR A 249 3.87 17.23 -7.20
CA THR A 249 2.69 18.07 -7.01
C THR A 249 1.40 17.33 -7.38
N TYR A 250 1.41 16.55 -8.47
CA TYR A 250 0.26 15.73 -8.85
C TYR A 250 -0.14 14.75 -7.73
N ILE A 251 0.82 14.07 -7.11
CA ILE A 251 0.52 13.13 -6.03
C ILE A 251 -0.03 13.88 -4.81
N ARG A 252 0.61 14.98 -4.40
CA ARG A 252 0.15 15.79 -3.24
C ARG A 252 -1.30 16.26 -3.38
N VAL A 253 -1.72 16.63 -4.60
CA VAL A 253 -3.10 17.05 -4.90
C VAL A 253 -4.08 15.88 -4.92
N ASN A 254 -3.67 14.70 -5.42
CA ASN A 254 -4.61 13.63 -5.76
C ASN A 254 -4.65 12.47 -4.76
N LEU A 255 -3.63 12.30 -3.92
CA LEU A 255 -3.50 11.11 -3.09
C LEU A 255 -4.59 10.98 -2.02
N ILE A 256 -4.77 12.01 -1.20
CA ILE A 256 -5.76 11.98 -0.10
C ILE A 256 -7.19 11.84 -0.66
N PRO A 257 -7.63 12.65 -1.65
CA PRO A 257 -8.93 12.44 -2.29
C PRO A 257 -9.11 11.03 -2.85
N ARG A 258 -8.06 10.45 -3.44
CA ARG A 258 -8.06 9.08 -3.95
C ARG A 258 -8.24 8.04 -2.83
N PHE A 259 -7.51 8.17 -1.72
CA PHE A 259 -7.70 7.29 -0.56
C PHE A 259 -9.09 7.43 0.04
N CYS A 260 -9.64 8.64 0.12
CA CYS A 260 -11.02 8.84 0.54
C CYS A 260 -12.01 8.10 -0.38
N GLY A 261 -11.83 8.19 -1.70
CA GLY A 261 -12.64 7.45 -2.68
C GLY A 261 -12.57 5.93 -2.47
N ASN A 262 -11.38 5.40 -2.24
CA ASN A 262 -11.18 3.98 -1.93
C ASN A 262 -11.87 3.55 -0.62
N LEU A 263 -11.80 4.38 0.42
CA LEU A 263 -12.47 4.12 1.68
C LEU A 263 -14.00 4.19 1.56
N LEU A 264 -14.53 5.12 0.76
CA LEU A 264 -15.96 5.18 0.47
C LEU A 264 -16.44 3.88 -0.18
N LEU A 265 -15.72 3.36 -1.18
CA LEU A 265 -16.04 2.05 -1.74
C LEU A 265 -15.96 0.94 -0.68
N TYR A 266 -14.91 0.96 0.14
CA TYR A 266 -14.71 -0.02 1.20
C TYR A 266 -15.89 -0.04 2.17
N ILE A 267 -16.32 1.11 2.70
CA ILE A 267 -17.37 1.15 3.74
C ILE A 267 -18.77 0.86 3.19
N HIS A 268 -19.04 1.17 1.92
CA HIS A 268 -20.36 0.95 1.33
C HIS A 268 -20.54 -0.44 0.70
N ARG A 269 -19.48 -1.26 0.59
CA ARG A 269 -19.50 -2.52 -0.15
C ARG A 269 -20.64 -3.47 0.25
N THR A 270 -20.85 -3.68 1.55
CA THR A 270 -21.86 -4.63 2.04
C THR A 270 -23.27 -4.11 1.75
N ALA A 271 -23.52 -2.83 2.02
CA ALA A 271 -24.82 -2.21 1.76
C ALA A 271 -25.13 -2.12 0.26
N PHE A 272 -24.11 -1.88 -0.59
CA PHE A 272 -24.23 -1.93 -2.04
C PHE A 272 -24.65 -3.33 -2.53
N VAL A 273 -23.96 -4.38 -2.07
CA VAL A 273 -24.31 -5.77 -2.43
C VAL A 273 -25.72 -6.11 -1.98
N GLN A 274 -26.11 -5.68 -0.77
CA GLN A 274 -27.44 -5.90 -0.23
C GLN A 274 -28.52 -5.18 -1.05
N ALA A 275 -28.28 -3.94 -1.48
CA ALA A 275 -29.20 -3.20 -2.35
C ALA A 275 -29.48 -3.96 -3.67
N LEU A 276 -28.43 -4.47 -4.30
CA LEU A 276 -28.52 -5.25 -5.54
C LEU A 276 -29.22 -6.59 -5.36
N LYS A 277 -29.05 -7.24 -4.21
CA LYS A 277 -29.69 -8.53 -3.91
C LYS A 277 -31.18 -8.36 -3.60
N ASP A 278 -31.53 -7.35 -2.80
CA ASP A 278 -32.90 -7.16 -2.31
C ASP A 278 -33.82 -6.54 -3.36
N ASN A 279 -33.29 -5.64 -4.21
CA ASN A 279 -34.07 -4.91 -5.20
C ASN A 279 -33.34 -4.91 -6.56
N PRO A 280 -33.25 -6.05 -7.26
CA PRO A 280 -32.48 -6.16 -8.50
C PRO A 280 -33.05 -5.30 -9.64
N ASP A 281 -34.38 -5.14 -9.72
CA ASP A 281 -35.01 -4.31 -10.75
C ASP A 281 -34.69 -2.82 -10.57
N ASN A 282 -34.67 -2.35 -9.32
CA ASN A 282 -34.34 -0.97 -8.98
C ASN A 282 -33.70 -0.90 -7.58
N PRO A 283 -32.35 -0.95 -7.49
CA PRO A 283 -31.63 -0.89 -6.21
C PRO A 283 -31.86 0.42 -5.43
N LEU A 284 -32.44 1.46 -6.06
CA LEU A 284 -32.76 2.72 -5.39
C LEU A 284 -34.01 2.64 -4.51
N ASP A 285 -34.83 1.59 -4.65
CA ASP A 285 -35.97 1.34 -3.78
C ASP A 285 -35.55 0.67 -2.45
N SER A 286 -34.30 0.20 -2.38
CA SER A 286 -33.71 -0.36 -1.18
C SER A 286 -33.48 0.69 -0.09
N PRO A 287 -33.56 0.34 1.21
CA PRO A 287 -33.06 1.20 2.29
C PRO A 287 -31.56 1.56 2.15
N PHE A 288 -30.83 0.82 1.31
CA PHE A 288 -29.41 1.02 1.03
C PHE A 288 -29.13 1.88 -0.22
N ALA A 289 -30.14 2.54 -0.79
CA ALA A 289 -30.02 3.36 -2.00
C ALA A 289 -28.87 4.39 -1.96
N SER A 290 -28.68 5.07 -0.82
CA SER A 290 -27.58 6.03 -0.65
C SER A 290 -26.20 5.36 -0.78
N SER A 291 -26.04 4.16 -0.21
CA SER A 291 -24.79 3.39 -0.32
C SER A 291 -24.59 2.85 -1.74
N PHE A 292 -25.67 2.44 -2.39
CA PHE A 292 -25.62 2.01 -3.79
C PHE A 292 -25.11 3.15 -4.70
N LEU A 293 -25.67 4.35 -4.56
CA LEU A 293 -25.25 5.53 -5.31
C LEU A 293 -23.82 5.99 -4.94
N ALA A 294 -23.44 5.89 -3.66
CA ALA A 294 -22.09 6.23 -3.22
C ALA A 294 -21.05 5.30 -3.84
N ALA A 295 -21.31 4.00 -3.85
CA ALA A 295 -20.45 3.00 -4.48
C ALA A 295 -20.35 3.20 -6.00
N TYR A 296 -21.48 3.39 -6.69
CA TYR A 296 -21.51 3.64 -8.14
C TYR A 296 -20.69 4.89 -8.51
N ARG A 297 -20.97 6.03 -7.87
CA ARG A 297 -20.27 7.30 -8.14
C ARG A 297 -18.78 7.21 -7.78
N GLY A 298 -18.46 6.56 -6.67
CA GLY A 298 -17.08 6.33 -6.25
C GLY A 298 -16.31 5.49 -7.28
N ALA A 299 -16.92 4.44 -7.82
CA ALA A 299 -16.31 3.59 -8.82
C ALA A 299 -16.04 4.35 -10.13
N LEU A 300 -17.00 5.15 -10.61
CA LEU A 300 -16.79 6.03 -11.77
C LEU A 300 -15.62 6.99 -11.55
N MET A 301 -15.54 7.61 -10.38
CA MET A 301 -14.49 8.56 -10.06
C MET A 301 -13.11 7.90 -10.03
N ILE A 302 -13.00 6.69 -9.47
CA ILE A 302 -11.74 5.92 -9.45
C ILE A 302 -11.31 5.54 -10.88
N VAL A 303 -12.22 5.03 -11.71
CA VAL A 303 -11.90 4.71 -13.10
C VAL A 303 -11.39 5.95 -13.84
N LYS A 304 -12.07 7.09 -13.67
CA LYS A 304 -11.68 8.35 -14.30
C LYS A 304 -10.32 8.85 -13.79
N SER A 305 -10.11 8.88 -12.48
CA SER A 305 -8.87 9.37 -11.88
C SER A 305 -7.68 8.49 -12.23
N ASP A 306 -7.82 7.17 -12.08
CA ASP A 306 -6.72 6.25 -12.34
C ASP A 306 -6.39 6.20 -13.84
N SER A 307 -7.38 6.28 -14.73
CA SER A 307 -7.12 6.42 -16.18
C SER A 307 -6.31 7.67 -16.52
N LEU A 308 -6.67 8.81 -15.93
CA LEU A 308 -5.91 10.05 -16.10
C LEU A 308 -4.49 9.92 -15.55
N SER A 309 -4.31 9.26 -14.40
CA SER A 309 -2.98 9.03 -13.85
C SER A 309 -2.10 8.13 -14.73
N PHE A 310 -2.67 7.07 -15.31
CA PHE A 310 -1.98 6.22 -16.29
C PHE A 310 -1.62 6.98 -17.56
N GLU A 311 -2.47 7.90 -18.02
CA GLU A 311 -2.20 8.74 -19.20
C GLU A 311 -1.05 9.73 -18.94
N ILE A 312 -1.07 10.45 -17.82
CA ILE A 312 -0.08 11.49 -17.52
C ILE A 312 1.27 10.87 -17.11
N PHE A 313 1.26 9.76 -16.37
CA PHE A 313 2.47 9.15 -15.78
C PHE A 313 2.52 7.61 -15.95
N PRO A 314 2.45 7.09 -17.19
CA PRO A 314 2.30 5.65 -17.44
C PRO A 314 3.44 4.82 -16.81
N ALA A 315 4.69 5.27 -16.97
CA ALA A 315 5.86 4.53 -16.48
C ALA A 315 5.90 4.37 -14.95
N ARG A 316 5.29 5.30 -14.20
CA ARG A 316 5.24 5.28 -12.73
C ARG A 316 4.01 4.53 -12.23
N PHE A 317 2.83 4.94 -12.71
CA PHE A 317 1.56 4.39 -12.24
C PHE A 317 1.39 2.91 -12.61
N HIS A 318 1.91 2.46 -13.76
CA HIS A 318 1.83 1.05 -14.11
C HIS A 318 2.68 0.11 -13.23
N ARG A 319 3.64 0.65 -12.47
CA ARG A 319 4.43 -0.12 -11.48
C ARG A 319 3.79 -0.18 -10.09
N TRP A 320 2.77 0.65 -9.85
CA TRP A 320 2.16 0.77 -8.53
C TRP A 320 0.95 -0.16 -8.40
N TRP A 321 1.21 -1.38 -7.93
CA TRP A 321 0.19 -2.44 -7.82
C TRP A 321 -1.09 -2.03 -7.09
N VAL A 322 -0.97 -1.22 -6.03
CA VAL A 322 -2.12 -0.77 -5.23
C VAL A 322 -3.18 -0.07 -6.08
N ILE A 323 -2.79 0.57 -7.18
CA ILE A 323 -3.71 1.26 -8.08
C ILE A 323 -4.58 0.26 -8.85
N TYR A 324 -4.00 -0.84 -9.31
CA TYR A 324 -4.80 -1.89 -9.94
C TYR A 324 -5.75 -2.56 -8.96
N LYS A 325 -5.38 -2.70 -7.69
CA LYS A 325 -6.29 -3.22 -6.65
C LYS A 325 -7.55 -2.34 -6.56
N SER A 326 -7.41 -1.03 -6.38
CA SER A 326 -8.58 -0.14 -6.31
C SER A 326 -9.36 -0.07 -7.63
N LEU A 327 -8.67 -0.07 -8.77
CA LEU A 327 -9.32 -0.06 -10.07
C LEU A 327 -10.15 -1.34 -10.31
N SER A 328 -9.63 -2.48 -9.86
CA SER A 328 -10.36 -3.76 -9.92
C SER A 328 -11.63 -3.74 -9.05
N ASN A 329 -11.57 -3.17 -7.83
CA ASN A 329 -12.74 -2.99 -6.97
C ASN A 329 -13.82 -2.15 -7.66
N ALA A 330 -13.41 -1.03 -8.28
CA ALA A 330 -14.32 -0.18 -9.03
C ALA A 330 -14.93 -0.93 -10.24
N ALA A 331 -14.12 -1.69 -10.96
CA ALA A 331 -14.57 -2.52 -12.09
C ALA A 331 -15.62 -3.56 -11.66
N PHE A 332 -15.42 -4.26 -10.53
CA PHE A 332 -16.40 -5.20 -9.99
C PHE A 332 -17.74 -4.54 -9.65
N ILE A 333 -17.72 -3.35 -9.03
CA ILE A 333 -18.94 -2.59 -8.73
C ILE A 333 -19.69 -2.22 -10.01
N LEU A 334 -18.98 -1.67 -11.00
CA LEU A 334 -19.58 -1.24 -12.27
C LEU A 334 -20.15 -2.43 -13.07
N GLY A 335 -19.39 -3.53 -13.15
CA GLY A 335 -19.85 -4.75 -13.81
C GLY A 335 -21.04 -5.40 -13.10
N SER A 336 -21.07 -5.36 -11.76
CA SER A 336 -22.21 -5.86 -10.98
C SER A 336 -23.49 -5.06 -11.26
N ILE A 337 -23.39 -3.73 -11.38
CA ILE A 337 -24.54 -2.89 -11.75
C ILE A 337 -25.05 -3.27 -13.14
N ALA A 338 -24.15 -3.35 -14.13
CA ALA A 338 -24.52 -3.68 -15.50
C ALA A 338 -25.11 -5.10 -15.64
N CYS A 339 -24.67 -6.06 -14.82
CA CYS A 339 -25.22 -7.41 -14.82
C CYS A 339 -26.56 -7.53 -14.08
N LYS A 340 -26.68 -6.94 -12.88
CA LYS A 340 -27.78 -7.21 -11.95
C LYS A 340 -28.88 -6.17 -11.92
N ALA A 341 -28.58 -4.94 -12.35
CA ALA A 341 -29.55 -3.85 -12.44
C ALA A 341 -29.54 -3.24 -13.85
N PRO A 342 -29.74 -4.06 -14.91
CA PRO A 342 -29.59 -3.62 -16.31
C PRO A 342 -30.67 -2.59 -16.71
N LYS A 343 -31.80 -2.53 -15.98
CA LYS A 343 -32.90 -1.57 -16.18
C LYS A 343 -32.58 -0.16 -15.72
N MET A 344 -31.50 0.04 -14.95
CA MET A 344 -31.11 1.36 -14.49
C MET A 344 -30.60 2.20 -15.67
N ASP A 345 -31.03 3.46 -15.74
CA ASP A 345 -30.63 4.42 -16.80
C ASP A 345 -29.11 4.53 -17.01
N PHE A 346 -28.34 4.22 -15.96
CA PHE A 346 -26.89 4.30 -15.97
C PHE A 346 -26.16 2.96 -16.11
N ALA A 347 -26.87 1.85 -16.34
CA ALA A 347 -26.26 0.54 -16.52
C ALA A 347 -25.30 0.51 -17.74
N SER A 348 -25.68 1.12 -18.87
CA SER A 348 -24.79 1.24 -20.04
C SER A 348 -23.57 2.13 -19.77
N THR A 349 -23.71 3.15 -18.91
CA THR A 349 -22.57 3.97 -18.46
C THR A 349 -21.63 3.15 -17.59
N ALA A 350 -22.15 2.31 -16.70
CA ALA A 350 -21.35 1.42 -15.88
C ALA A 350 -20.55 0.43 -16.74
N LEU A 351 -21.15 -0.15 -17.78
CA LEU A 351 -20.45 -1.02 -18.73
C LEU A 351 -19.32 -0.29 -19.47
N ARG A 352 -19.56 0.93 -19.98
CA ARG A 352 -18.51 1.73 -20.64
C ARG A 352 -17.34 2.05 -19.71
N SER A 353 -17.62 2.38 -18.45
CA SER A 353 -16.57 2.62 -17.46
C SER A 353 -15.85 1.34 -17.04
N LEU A 354 -16.52 0.18 -17.04
CA LEU A 354 -15.87 -1.12 -16.89
C LEU A 354 -14.90 -1.39 -18.05
N ASP A 355 -15.30 -1.11 -19.30
CA ASP A 355 -14.43 -1.25 -20.47
C ASP A 355 -13.17 -0.37 -20.35
N GLN A 356 -13.33 0.87 -19.89
CA GLN A 356 -12.19 1.76 -19.62
C GLN A 356 -11.26 1.20 -18.53
N ALA A 357 -11.82 0.64 -17.45
CA ALA A 357 -11.03 0.02 -16.39
C ALA A 357 -10.25 -1.20 -16.92
N LEU A 358 -10.90 -2.05 -17.71
CA LEU A 358 -10.29 -3.24 -18.31
C LEU A 358 -9.13 -2.89 -19.25
N ALA A 359 -9.26 -1.85 -20.06
CA ALA A 359 -8.18 -1.40 -20.94
C ALA A 359 -6.88 -1.09 -20.16
N ASN A 360 -6.99 -0.43 -19.00
CA ASN A 360 -5.84 -0.17 -18.13
C ASN A 360 -5.32 -1.43 -17.43
N LEU A 361 -6.22 -2.32 -17.00
CA LEU A 361 -5.85 -3.59 -16.36
C LEU A 361 -5.15 -4.56 -17.31
N GLU A 362 -5.51 -4.56 -18.59
CA GLU A 362 -4.83 -5.36 -19.62
C GLU A 362 -3.37 -4.91 -19.84
N ILE A 363 -3.09 -3.62 -19.71
CA ILE A 363 -1.71 -3.11 -19.70
C ILE A 363 -0.99 -3.59 -18.44
N GLY A 364 -1.63 -3.47 -17.27
CA GLY A 364 -1.08 -3.89 -15.98
C GLY A 364 -0.78 -5.39 -15.90
N ALA A 365 -1.60 -6.23 -16.51
CA ALA A 365 -1.41 -7.69 -16.56
C ALA A 365 -0.13 -8.13 -17.29
N ARG A 366 0.46 -7.25 -18.11
CA ARG A 366 1.76 -7.51 -18.78
C ARG A 366 2.93 -7.39 -17.81
N GLN A 367 2.76 -6.67 -16.70
CA GLN A 367 3.84 -6.35 -15.77
C GLN A 367 3.62 -6.98 -14.39
N SER A 368 2.37 -7.06 -13.93
CA SER A 368 2.01 -7.57 -12.61
C SER A 368 1.29 -8.92 -12.71
N PHE A 369 1.89 -9.95 -12.10
CA PHE A 369 1.28 -11.28 -12.03
C PHE A 369 -0.03 -11.29 -11.25
N LEU A 370 -0.19 -10.37 -10.29
CA LEU A 370 -1.41 -10.25 -9.51
C LEU A 370 -2.57 -9.70 -10.36
N VAL A 371 -2.30 -8.70 -11.22
CA VAL A 371 -3.32 -8.19 -12.18
C VAL A 371 -3.70 -9.31 -13.14
N LYS A 372 -2.70 -10.01 -13.67
CA LYS A 372 -2.89 -11.15 -14.57
C LYS A 372 -3.75 -12.25 -13.94
N GLY A 373 -3.64 -12.46 -12.62
CA GLY A 373 -4.41 -13.44 -11.87
C GLY A 373 -5.92 -13.15 -11.84
N PHE A 374 -6.33 -11.90 -11.60
CA PHE A 374 -7.75 -11.56 -11.46
C PHE A 374 -8.42 -11.07 -12.75
N LEU A 375 -7.65 -10.64 -13.76
CA LEU A 375 -8.17 -10.08 -15.01
C LEU A 375 -9.24 -10.97 -15.70
N PRO A 376 -9.07 -12.31 -15.78
CA PRO A 376 -10.08 -13.17 -16.42
C PRO A 376 -11.46 -13.09 -15.76
N SER A 377 -11.54 -12.88 -14.44
CA SER A 377 -12.82 -12.75 -13.73
C SER A 377 -13.56 -11.47 -14.13
N LEU A 378 -12.83 -10.35 -14.25
CA LEU A 378 -13.42 -9.09 -14.73
C LEU A 378 -13.83 -9.14 -16.21
N GLN A 379 -13.08 -9.86 -17.04
CA GLN A 379 -13.45 -10.07 -18.45
C GLN A 379 -14.74 -10.91 -18.56
N ARG A 380 -14.90 -11.97 -17.76
CA ARG A 380 -16.16 -12.73 -17.68
C ARG A 380 -17.33 -11.86 -17.21
N LEU A 381 -17.10 -11.02 -16.20
CA LEU A 381 -18.11 -10.09 -15.70
C LEU A 381 -18.54 -9.10 -16.80
N ARG A 382 -17.59 -8.56 -17.56
CA ARG A 382 -17.88 -7.66 -18.69
C ARG A 382 -18.67 -8.33 -19.80
N ASN A 383 -18.29 -9.55 -20.18
CA ASN A 383 -19.02 -10.29 -21.22
C ASN A 383 -20.46 -10.59 -20.80
N THR A 384 -20.65 -10.93 -19.52
CA THR A 384 -21.98 -11.12 -18.94
C THR A 384 -22.79 -9.83 -19.00
N ALA A 385 -22.20 -8.71 -18.54
CA ALA A 385 -22.84 -7.41 -18.54
C ALA A 385 -23.29 -6.98 -19.94
N ALA A 386 -22.44 -7.18 -20.95
CA ALA A 386 -22.77 -6.88 -22.35
C ALA A 386 -23.96 -7.71 -22.85
N LEU A 387 -23.93 -9.02 -22.63
CA LEU A 387 -25.03 -9.91 -23.02
C LEU A 387 -26.35 -9.55 -22.33
N THR A 388 -26.31 -9.23 -21.04
CA THR A 388 -27.52 -8.85 -20.30
C THR A 388 -28.15 -7.57 -20.84
N LEU A 389 -27.34 -6.56 -21.15
CA LEU A 389 -27.83 -5.30 -21.73
C LEU A 389 -28.37 -5.50 -23.14
N ASP A 390 -27.69 -6.28 -23.98
CA ASP A 390 -28.15 -6.60 -25.34
C ASP A 390 -29.50 -7.34 -25.32
N MET A 391 -29.69 -8.28 -24.39
CA MET A 391 -30.97 -8.99 -24.22
C MET A 391 -32.09 -8.05 -23.77
N GLN A 392 -31.79 -7.11 -22.88
CA GLN A 392 -32.76 -6.13 -22.41
C GLN A 392 -33.20 -5.18 -23.54
N ASP A 393 -32.25 -4.68 -24.33
CA ASP A 393 -32.54 -3.82 -25.49
C ASP A 393 -33.34 -4.59 -26.56
N SER A 394 -33.15 -5.91 -26.66
CA SER A 394 -33.87 -6.80 -27.56
C SER A 394 -35.23 -7.28 -27.02
N GLY A 395 -35.61 -6.94 -25.78
CA GLY A 395 -36.86 -7.37 -25.16
C GLY A 395 -36.95 -8.88 -24.86
N LEU A 396 -35.81 -9.58 -24.83
CA LEU A 396 -35.74 -11.02 -24.54
C LEU A 396 -35.64 -11.25 -23.01
N PRO A 397 -36.30 -12.29 -22.46
CA PRO A 397 -36.19 -12.60 -21.04
C PRO A 397 -34.75 -13.01 -20.69
N SER A 398 -34.16 -12.31 -19.72
CA SER A 398 -32.80 -12.58 -19.23
C SER A 398 -32.74 -13.96 -18.56
N GLN A 399 -32.04 -14.91 -19.19
CA GLN A 399 -31.68 -16.20 -18.58
C GLN A 399 -30.32 -16.16 -17.86
N ALA A 400 -29.71 -14.97 -17.73
CA ALA A 400 -28.43 -14.81 -17.04
C ALA A 400 -28.62 -14.86 -15.51
N HIS A 401 -29.03 -16.01 -14.98
CA HIS A 401 -28.80 -16.38 -13.59
C HIS A 401 -27.31 -16.69 -13.40
N LEU A 402 -26.46 -15.68 -13.58
CA LEU A 402 -25.16 -15.68 -12.95
C LEU A 402 -25.37 -15.16 -11.54
N ASP A 403 -25.29 -16.08 -10.58
CA ASP A 403 -25.15 -15.67 -9.20
C ASP A 403 -23.82 -14.90 -9.12
N VAL A 404 -23.87 -13.57 -9.13
CA VAL A 404 -22.66 -12.76 -8.88
C VAL A 404 -22.12 -13.07 -7.47
N GLY A 405 -22.87 -13.79 -6.63
CA GLY A 405 -22.32 -14.45 -5.45
C GLY A 405 -21.24 -15.50 -5.77
N ASP A 406 -21.20 -16.08 -6.97
CA ASP A 406 -20.16 -17.02 -7.45
C ASP A 406 -19.06 -16.34 -8.31
N LEU A 407 -19.35 -15.19 -8.95
CA LEU A 407 -18.34 -14.39 -9.69
C LEU A 407 -17.62 -13.36 -8.83
N ALA A 408 -18.21 -13.10 -7.67
CA ALA A 408 -17.65 -12.33 -6.59
C ALA A 408 -17.98 -13.12 -5.32
N ASP A 409 -17.33 -14.27 -5.21
CA ASP A 409 -17.37 -15.11 -4.03
C ASP A 409 -17.06 -14.24 -2.80
N GLU A 410 -17.53 -14.64 -1.61
CA GLU A 410 -17.08 -13.96 -0.38
C GLU A 410 -15.54 -13.93 -0.33
N ASN A 411 -14.89 -14.95 -0.91
CA ASN A 411 -13.46 -15.02 -1.19
C ASN A 411 -12.91 -13.93 -2.13
N ASP A 412 -13.64 -13.50 -3.17
CA ASP A 412 -13.18 -12.46 -4.10
C ASP A 412 -13.28 -11.09 -3.45
N PHE A 413 -14.33 -10.84 -2.65
CA PHE A 413 -14.44 -9.66 -1.79
C PHE A 413 -13.51 -9.71 -0.57
N GLU A 414 -13.15 -10.89 -0.08
CA GLU A 414 -12.09 -11.13 0.91
C GLU A 414 -10.70 -10.93 0.29
N LEU A 415 -10.52 -11.17 -1.01
CA LEU A 415 -9.34 -10.74 -1.77
C LEU A 415 -9.27 -9.20 -1.86
N LEU A 416 -10.43 -8.52 -1.96
CA LEU A 416 -10.53 -7.06 -1.91
C LEU A 416 -10.28 -6.49 -0.50
N ALA A 417 -10.70 -7.21 0.56
CA ALA A 417 -10.58 -6.81 1.97
C ALA A 417 -9.32 -7.35 2.67
N GLY A 418 -8.56 -8.17 1.95
CA GLY A 418 -7.51 -9.05 2.43
C GLY A 418 -8.02 -10.00 3.51
N SER A 419 -7.56 -11.24 3.40
CA SER A 419 -8.16 -12.41 4.03
C SER A 419 -8.65 -12.16 5.45
N ARG A 420 -9.96 -12.29 5.69
CA ARG A 420 -10.42 -12.79 6.99
C ARG A 420 -9.90 -14.22 7.06
N ALA A 421 -8.69 -14.40 7.56
CA ALA A 421 -8.10 -15.71 7.74
C ALA A 421 -8.89 -16.46 8.81
N VAL A 422 -10.03 -17.04 8.46
CA VAL A 422 -10.51 -18.24 9.13
C VAL A 422 -9.60 -19.34 8.62
N LEU A 423 -8.70 -19.81 9.49
CA LEU A 423 -8.02 -21.09 9.26
C LEU A 423 -9.09 -22.10 8.90
N ARG A 424 -9.21 -22.47 7.62
CA ARG A 424 -9.99 -23.64 7.24
C ARG A 424 -9.37 -24.78 8.05
N PRO A 425 -10.13 -25.49 8.89
CA PRO A 425 -9.60 -26.69 9.50
C PRO A 425 -9.10 -27.54 8.34
N ARG A 426 -7.83 -27.96 8.41
CA ARG A 426 -7.32 -29.01 7.52
C ARG A 426 -8.41 -30.07 7.52
N THR A 427 -9.00 -30.35 6.36
CA THR A 427 -9.82 -31.54 6.20
C THR A 427 -8.98 -32.65 6.77
N VAL A 428 -9.43 -33.20 7.90
CA VAL A 428 -8.85 -34.40 8.47
C VAL A 428 -9.08 -35.43 7.38
N VAL A 429 -8.05 -35.67 6.58
CA VAL A 429 -7.98 -36.87 5.77
C VAL A 429 -8.05 -37.98 6.81
N GLU A 430 -9.21 -38.63 6.89
CA GLU A 430 -9.34 -39.84 7.69
C GLU A 430 -8.14 -40.72 7.37
N PRO A 431 -7.39 -41.21 8.37
CA PRO A 431 -6.31 -42.15 8.09
C PRO A 431 -6.95 -43.33 7.39
N ALA A 432 -6.61 -43.50 6.11
CA ALA A 432 -6.95 -44.69 5.36
C ALA A 432 -6.54 -45.88 6.23
N LYS A 433 -7.50 -46.78 6.51
CA LYS A 433 -7.26 -48.01 7.26
C LYS A 433 -6.11 -48.76 6.59
N LEU A 434 -4.91 -48.64 7.16
CA LEU A 434 -3.77 -49.46 6.78
C LEU A 434 -4.10 -50.88 7.22
N SER A 435 -4.53 -51.71 6.27
CA SER A 435 -4.54 -53.15 6.47
C SER A 435 -3.08 -53.61 6.49
N LEU A 436 -2.65 -54.16 7.63
CA LEU A 436 -1.37 -54.84 7.74
C LEU A 436 -1.40 -56.07 6.82
N VAL A 437 -0.78 -55.95 5.65
CA VAL A 437 -0.32 -57.11 4.89
C VAL A 437 1.16 -57.26 5.19
N THR A 438 1.46 -58.22 6.06
CA THR A 438 2.80 -58.75 6.31
C THR A 438 3.24 -59.55 5.10
N GLU A 439 4.11 -59.01 4.26
CA GLU A 439 4.91 -59.81 3.35
C GLU A 439 6.36 -59.29 3.29
N THR A 440 7.26 -60.27 3.32
CA THR A 440 8.70 -60.22 3.59
C THR A 440 9.53 -59.55 2.50
N MET A 441 10.60 -58.85 2.91
CA MET A 441 11.65 -58.30 2.04
C MET A 441 12.32 -59.36 1.14
N PRO A 442 12.86 -58.90 -0.01
CA PRO A 442 14.29 -59.10 -0.23
C PRO A 442 15.02 -57.82 -0.68
N HIS A 443 16.28 -57.72 -0.22
CA HIS A 443 17.27 -56.69 -0.51
C HIS A 443 17.65 -56.62 -2.01
N ILE A 444 18.09 -55.45 -2.50
CA ILE A 444 19.41 -55.23 -3.16
C ILE A 444 19.65 -53.75 -3.62
N HIS A 445 20.81 -53.23 -3.18
CA HIS A 445 21.76 -52.20 -3.69
C HIS A 445 21.40 -50.73 -4.05
N ASN A 446 21.98 -49.84 -3.22
CA ASN A 446 22.81 -48.65 -3.51
C ASN A 446 22.83 -48.03 -4.93
N ASN A 447 22.50 -46.73 -4.99
CA ASN A 447 23.26 -45.77 -5.80
C ASN A 447 23.12 -44.33 -5.23
N LEU A 448 24.12 -43.90 -4.46
CA LEU A 448 24.36 -42.52 -4.01
C LEU A 448 25.43 -41.94 -4.94
N GLY A 449 25.08 -40.97 -5.80
CA GLY A 449 25.98 -40.54 -6.87
C GLY A 449 25.75 -39.14 -7.42
N TRP A 450 25.50 -38.13 -6.57
CA TRP A 450 25.65 -36.71 -7.00
C TRP A 450 25.91 -35.67 -5.89
N MET A 451 26.28 -36.09 -4.67
CA MET A 451 26.94 -35.19 -3.72
C MET A 451 28.44 -35.51 -3.69
N GLN A 452 29.24 -34.79 -4.48
CA GLN A 452 30.63 -34.43 -4.20
C GLN A 452 31.26 -33.78 -5.44
N GLN A 453 31.45 -32.46 -5.44
CA GLN A 453 32.78 -31.85 -5.63
C GLN A 453 32.76 -30.35 -5.27
N PRO A 454 33.87 -29.81 -4.74
CA PRO A 454 33.97 -28.49 -4.13
C PRO A 454 34.41 -27.43 -5.16
N LEU A 455 33.93 -26.18 -5.00
CA LEU A 455 34.48 -25.03 -5.72
C LEU A 455 35.16 -24.08 -4.71
N ASP A 456 36.49 -24.20 -4.70
CA ASP A 456 37.45 -23.23 -4.19
C ASP A 456 37.19 -21.84 -4.78
N MET A 457 36.99 -20.82 -3.94
CA MET A 457 37.27 -19.43 -4.32
C MET A 457 38.40 -18.90 -3.45
N ARG A 458 39.61 -18.96 -4.02
CA ARG A 458 40.81 -18.32 -3.50
C ARG A 458 40.66 -16.80 -3.64
N LEU A 459 40.79 -16.12 -2.51
CA LEU A 459 41.04 -14.68 -2.42
C LEU A 459 42.34 -14.35 -3.16
N HIS A 460 42.25 -13.63 -4.28
CA HIS A 460 43.39 -12.95 -4.88
C HIS A 460 43.48 -11.53 -4.31
N SER A 461 44.36 -11.40 -3.31
CA SER A 461 44.89 -10.14 -2.83
C SER A 461 45.76 -9.48 -3.90
N HIS A 462 45.34 -8.31 -4.37
CA HIS A 462 46.26 -7.36 -5.00
C HIS A 462 46.22 -6.04 -4.21
N LEU A 463 47.33 -5.82 -3.50
CA LEU A 463 47.77 -4.54 -2.93
C LEU A 463 47.72 -3.44 -4.01
N ILE A 464 47.39 -2.18 -3.69
CA ILE A 464 48.31 -1.03 -3.48
C ILE A 464 47.43 0.26 -3.58
N PRO A 465 47.73 1.43 -2.94
CA PRO A 465 48.37 1.74 -1.67
C PRO A 465 47.52 2.69 -0.76
N ASP A 466 47.96 2.81 0.49
CA ASP A 466 47.64 3.88 1.44
C ASP A 466 48.18 5.25 0.94
N PRO A 467 47.39 6.34 1.06
CA PRO A 467 47.98 7.64 1.32
C PRO A 467 47.31 8.31 2.53
N TYR A 468 47.97 8.21 3.67
CA TYR A 468 48.02 9.28 4.67
C TYR A 468 48.42 10.61 3.98
N VAL A 469 47.44 11.45 3.68
CA VAL A 469 47.61 12.92 3.60
C VAL A 469 46.34 13.56 4.17
N GLN A 470 46.45 14.14 5.37
CA GLN A 470 45.45 15.04 5.90
C GLN A 470 45.42 16.33 5.06
N PRO A 471 44.23 16.86 4.70
CA PRO A 471 44.05 18.29 4.57
C PRO A 471 43.29 18.81 5.79
N ASN A 472 43.97 19.66 6.55
CA ASN A 472 43.34 20.65 7.43
C ASN A 472 42.26 21.40 6.65
N VAL A 473 40.99 21.22 7.01
CA VAL A 473 39.93 22.19 6.68
C VAL A 473 39.10 22.40 7.93
N GLY A 474 39.45 23.46 8.66
CA GLY A 474 38.53 24.07 9.62
C GLY A 474 37.34 24.66 8.85
N GLY A 475 36.14 24.19 9.20
CA GLY A 475 34.88 24.72 8.74
C GLY A 475 33.80 24.26 9.73
N GLN A 476 33.11 25.21 10.34
CA GLN A 476 32.07 24.95 11.34
C GLN A 476 30.97 24.03 10.76
N PHE A 477 30.82 22.86 11.35
CA PHE A 477 29.78 21.89 11.03
C PHE A 477 28.45 22.33 11.66
N ALA A 478 27.45 22.58 10.84
CA ALA A 478 26.07 22.78 11.26
C ALA A 478 25.13 22.07 10.26
N SER A 479 24.97 20.75 10.45
CA SER A 479 23.78 19.94 10.12
C SER A 479 24.14 18.47 10.34
N ASP A 480 23.40 17.83 11.25
CA ASP A 480 23.60 16.43 11.65
C ASP A 480 23.00 15.49 10.58
N PRO A 481 23.74 14.47 10.08
CA PRO A 481 23.31 13.48 9.08
C PRO A 481 22.00 12.74 9.40
N VAL A 482 21.55 12.76 10.66
CA VAL A 482 20.30 12.13 11.09
C VAL A 482 19.07 12.83 10.48
N SER A 483 19.22 14.06 9.99
CA SER A 483 18.11 14.90 9.51
C SER A 483 17.47 14.52 8.17
N LEU A 484 18.09 13.64 7.39
CA LEU A 484 17.60 13.20 6.07
C LEU A 484 16.82 11.88 6.11
N LEU A 485 16.95 11.09 7.18
CA LEU A 485 16.21 9.83 7.38
C LEU A 485 14.67 9.96 7.53
N PRO A 486 14.08 11.06 8.02
CA PRO A 486 12.63 11.21 8.13
C PRO A 486 11.93 11.43 6.78
N GLU A 487 12.59 12.08 5.82
CA GLU A 487 12.00 12.30 4.49
C GLU A 487 11.81 10.97 3.75
N MET A 488 12.72 10.02 3.92
CA MET A 488 12.62 8.69 3.29
C MET A 488 11.61 7.75 3.96
N MET A 489 11.00 8.18 5.07
CA MET A 489 10.08 7.39 5.87
C MET A 489 8.64 7.85 5.78
N VAL A 490 8.35 8.77 4.88
CA VAL A 490 6.98 9.06 4.52
C VAL A 490 6.43 7.85 3.77
N LEU A 491 5.55 7.13 4.46
CA LEU A 491 4.85 5.92 4.04
C LEU A 491 3.78 6.22 3.01
N ASP A 492 4.26 6.73 1.88
CA ASP A 492 3.55 6.86 0.64
C ASP A 492 4.55 6.52 -0.46
N TRP A 493 4.13 5.73 -1.44
CA TRP A 493 4.91 5.52 -2.66
C TRP A 493 5.30 6.85 -3.31
N SER A 494 4.57 7.93 -3.03
CA SER A 494 4.98 9.29 -3.39
C SER A 494 6.39 9.64 -2.97
N THR A 495 6.87 9.30 -1.78
CA THR A 495 8.16 9.82 -1.32
C THR A 495 9.34 9.05 -1.90
N PHE A 496 9.16 7.75 -2.19
CA PHE A 496 10.07 6.99 -3.04
C PHE A 496 10.00 7.38 -4.51
N LEU A 497 8.90 8.00 -4.97
CA LEU A 497 8.77 8.53 -6.32
C LEU A 497 9.15 10.03 -6.43
N GLU A 498 9.28 10.72 -5.29
CA GLU A 498 9.71 12.11 -5.12
C GLU A 498 11.24 12.24 -5.07
N THR A 499 11.92 11.18 -4.61
CA THR A 499 13.38 10.99 -4.69
C THR A 499 13.75 10.13 -5.90
#